data_AF-A0A314Z1A8-F1
#
_entry.id   AF-A0A314Z1A8-F1
#
_cell.length_a   1.000
_cell.length_b   1.000
_cell.length_c   1.000
_cell.angle_alpha   90.00
_cell.angle_beta   90.00
_cell.angle_gamma   90.00
#
_symmetry.space_group_name_H-M   'P 1'
#
loop_
_entity.id
_entity.type
_entity.pdbx_description
1 polymer ?
#
loop_
_entity_poly.entity_id
_entity_poly.type
_entity_poly.pdbx_seq_one_letter_code
_entity_poly.pdbx_strand_id
1 'polypeptide(L)'
;MSMSLPPVERAYVREDCVREWKNGTSNFKLADPVPMLRFLYELCSTMVSGELPLQKCKAALDSVEFSDKVSDEELASSFADIVTQLSQDIRMPGEHRARLIKLAKWLVESSLVPLRLFQERCEEEFLWEAEMIKIKAQELKSKEVRVNTRLLYQQTKFNLLREESEGYAKLVTLLCRNSETSSHNAAATIGIIKSLIGHFDLDPNHVFDIVLECFELQPDSNVFLELIPIFPKSHASQILGFKFQYYQRLEVNSPVPFGLYKLTALLVKEDFIDLDSIYAHLLPKDDEAFEHYSAFSSKRLDEANKIGKINLAATGKDLMDDEKQGDVTIDLFAALDMEAEAVGERSTECENNQTLGLLTGFLAVNDWYHAICYLSVSHLYILLNIFKSVIACSGSLKKQSLLHMTLFAEHIS
;
A
#
# COMPACT_ATOMS: atom_id res chain seq x y z
N MET A 1 15.99 -6.10 55.33
CA MET A 1 14.65 -6.15 55.96
C MET A 1 13.64 -6.40 54.86
N SER A 2 13.10 -7.61 54.77
CA SER A 2 12.01 -7.93 53.84
C SER A 2 10.77 -7.14 54.29
N MET A 3 10.38 -6.11 53.54
CA MET A 3 9.10 -5.45 53.74
C MET A 3 8.00 -6.35 53.19
N SER A 4 7.63 -7.39 53.94
CA SER A 4 6.36 -8.08 53.74
C SER A 4 5.25 -7.08 54.01
N LEU A 5 4.30 -6.94 53.08
CA LEU A 5 3.07 -6.19 53.33
C LEU A 5 2.45 -6.66 54.66
N PRO A 6 1.85 -5.75 55.45
CA PRO A 6 1.15 -6.15 56.66
C PRO A 6 0.09 -7.21 56.30
N PRO A 7 -0.04 -8.29 57.10
CA PRO A 7 -1.04 -9.32 56.85
C PRO A 7 -2.42 -8.67 56.78
N VAL A 8 -3.23 -9.11 55.82
CA VAL A 8 -4.62 -8.63 55.67
C VAL A 8 -5.34 -8.82 57.00
N GLU A 9 -5.77 -7.73 57.63
CA GLU A 9 -6.60 -7.80 58.83
C GLU A 9 -7.93 -8.47 58.48
N ARG A 10 -8.11 -9.72 58.91
CA ARG A 10 -9.31 -10.51 58.58
C ARG A 10 -10.44 -10.13 59.52
N ALA A 11 -11.46 -9.48 59.00
CA ALA A 11 -12.62 -9.06 59.78
C ALA A 11 -13.67 -10.19 59.87
N TYR A 12 -13.84 -10.95 58.78
CA TYR A 12 -14.95 -11.89 58.59
C TYR A 12 -14.47 -13.35 58.45
N VAL A 13 -13.33 -13.60 57.79
CA VAL A 13 -12.71 -14.94 57.72
C VAL A 13 -11.74 -15.12 58.89
N ARG A 14 -12.32 -15.25 60.09
CA ARG A 14 -11.56 -15.42 61.34
C ARG A 14 -11.03 -16.85 61.50
N GLU A 15 -10.04 -17.04 62.36
CA GLU A 15 -9.40 -18.35 62.56
C GLU A 15 -10.36 -19.46 63.04
N ASP A 16 -11.38 -19.10 63.82
CA ASP A 16 -12.46 -19.98 64.26
C ASP A 16 -13.27 -20.52 63.08
N CYS A 17 -13.66 -19.63 62.15
CA CYS A 17 -14.38 -19.99 60.92
C CYS A 17 -13.56 -20.96 60.07
N VAL A 18 -12.26 -20.70 59.92
CA VAL A 18 -11.34 -21.58 59.17
C VAL A 18 -11.21 -22.97 59.83
N ARG A 19 -11.18 -23.04 61.17
CA ARG A 19 -11.15 -24.33 61.89
C ARG A 19 -12.45 -25.11 61.70
N GLU A 20 -13.60 -24.46 61.77
CA GLU A 20 -14.91 -25.11 61.56
C GLU A 20 -15.06 -25.65 60.14
N TRP A 21 -14.68 -24.88 59.11
CA TRP A 21 -14.74 -25.35 57.72
C TRP A 21 -13.77 -26.51 57.43
N LYS A 22 -12.60 -26.54 58.09
CA LYS A 22 -11.67 -27.69 58.03
C LYS A 22 -12.29 -28.94 58.63
N ASN A 23 -12.93 -28.82 59.79
CA ASN A 23 -13.54 -29.93 60.52
C ASN A 23 -14.80 -30.47 59.83
N GLY A 24 -15.36 -29.71 58.87
CA GLY A 24 -16.47 -30.17 58.03
C GLY A 24 -17.83 -30.06 58.71
N THR A 25 -17.98 -29.12 59.64
CA THR A 25 -19.24 -28.86 60.34
C THR A 25 -20.27 -28.29 59.36
N SER A 26 -21.23 -29.11 58.93
CA SER A 26 -22.20 -28.76 57.87
C SER A 26 -23.25 -27.71 58.27
N ASN A 27 -23.34 -27.37 59.57
CA ASN A 27 -24.34 -26.44 60.12
C ASN A 27 -23.74 -25.12 60.61
N PHE A 28 -22.48 -24.84 60.29
CA PHE A 28 -21.86 -23.58 60.66
C PHE A 28 -22.44 -22.44 59.81
N LYS A 29 -22.97 -21.40 60.47
CA LYS A 29 -23.42 -20.16 59.82
C LYS A 29 -22.83 -18.95 60.55
N LEU A 30 -22.33 -17.97 59.81
CA LEU A 30 -22.00 -16.68 60.39
C LEU A 30 -23.28 -15.94 60.81
N ALA A 31 -23.26 -15.35 62.00
CA ALA A 31 -24.44 -14.74 62.61
C ALA A 31 -24.80 -13.35 62.02
N ASP A 32 -23.80 -12.62 61.53
CA ASP A 32 -23.98 -11.25 61.03
C ASP A 32 -23.83 -11.20 59.49
N PRO A 33 -24.68 -10.43 58.78
CA PRO A 33 -24.52 -10.22 57.34
C PRO A 33 -23.19 -9.58 57.01
N VAL A 34 -22.46 -10.11 56.03
CA VAL A 34 -21.12 -9.61 55.66
C VAL A 34 -21.11 -8.93 54.29
N PRO A 35 -20.23 -7.93 54.08
CA PRO A 35 -20.00 -7.37 52.76
C PRO A 35 -19.34 -8.40 51.83
N MET A 36 -19.97 -8.68 50.68
CA MET A 36 -19.53 -9.71 49.74
C MET A 36 -18.06 -9.55 49.33
N LEU A 37 -17.68 -8.39 48.77
CA LEU A 37 -16.34 -8.18 48.23
C LEU A 37 -15.25 -8.40 49.29
N ARG A 38 -15.48 -7.91 50.51
CA ARG A 38 -14.49 -8.06 51.59
C ARG A 38 -14.38 -9.51 52.02
N PHE A 39 -15.51 -10.20 52.18
CA PHE A 39 -15.52 -11.62 52.53
C PHE A 39 -14.84 -12.48 51.47
N LEU A 40 -15.17 -12.29 50.18
CA LEU A 40 -14.56 -13.03 49.08
C LEU A 40 -13.04 -12.79 48.98
N TYR A 41 -12.60 -11.54 49.18
CA TYR A 41 -11.18 -11.21 49.21
C TYR A 41 -10.44 -11.92 50.34
N GLU A 42 -10.98 -11.89 51.56
CA GLU A 42 -10.41 -12.59 52.71
C GLU A 42 -10.41 -14.11 52.52
N LEU A 43 -11.46 -14.66 51.91
CA LEU A 43 -11.58 -16.09 51.59
C LEU A 43 -10.51 -16.52 50.58
N CYS A 44 -10.41 -15.82 49.45
CA CYS A 44 -9.37 -16.07 48.44
C CYS A 44 -7.96 -15.93 49.04
N SER A 45 -7.71 -14.89 49.85
CA SER A 45 -6.43 -14.69 50.54
C SER A 45 -6.10 -15.85 51.49
N THR A 46 -7.08 -16.34 52.26
CA THR A 46 -6.91 -17.47 53.18
C THR A 46 -6.59 -18.78 52.44
N MET A 47 -7.22 -19.00 51.29
CA MET A 47 -6.97 -20.16 50.43
C MET A 47 -5.59 -20.08 49.76
N VAL A 48 -5.18 -18.90 49.32
CA VAL A 48 -3.85 -18.64 48.72
C VAL A 48 -2.74 -18.77 49.77
N SER A 49 -2.98 -18.41 51.02
CA SER A 49 -2.07 -18.65 52.14
C SER A 49 -1.94 -20.14 52.51
N GLY A 50 -2.81 -21.01 51.96
CA GLY A 50 -2.80 -22.45 52.23
C GLY A 50 -3.50 -22.84 53.54
N GLU A 51 -4.18 -21.89 54.17
CA GLU A 51 -4.86 -22.13 55.44
C GLU A 51 -6.19 -22.83 55.25
N LEU A 52 -6.84 -22.74 54.07
CA LEU A 52 -8.11 -23.42 53.79
C LEU A 52 -8.00 -24.24 52.48
N PRO A 53 -8.40 -25.54 52.47
CA PRO A 53 -8.43 -26.33 51.24
C PRO A 53 -9.44 -25.81 50.21
N LEU A 54 -9.12 -25.95 48.91
CA LEU A 54 -9.94 -25.40 47.82
C LEU A 54 -11.38 -25.93 47.81
N GLN A 55 -11.56 -27.19 48.15
CA GLN A 55 -12.86 -27.87 48.15
C GLN A 55 -13.84 -27.30 49.19
N LYS A 56 -13.34 -26.58 50.20
CA LYS A 56 -14.16 -25.99 51.27
C LYS A 56 -14.71 -24.60 50.92
N CYS A 57 -14.37 -24.05 49.76
CA CYS A 57 -14.86 -22.75 49.33
C CYS A 57 -16.39 -22.70 49.19
N LYS A 58 -17.03 -23.72 48.59
CA LYS A 58 -18.50 -23.80 48.52
C LYS A 58 -19.13 -23.82 49.91
N ALA A 59 -18.59 -24.63 50.83
CA ALA A 59 -19.06 -24.69 52.21
C ALA A 59 -18.90 -23.35 52.95
N ALA A 60 -17.84 -22.58 52.65
CA ALA A 60 -17.67 -21.24 53.19
C ALA A 60 -18.71 -20.25 52.63
N LEU A 61 -18.99 -20.30 51.32
CA LEU A 61 -20.03 -19.48 50.68
C LEU A 61 -21.43 -19.80 51.23
N ASP A 62 -21.76 -21.09 51.39
CA ASP A 62 -23.06 -21.54 51.90
C ASP A 62 -23.28 -21.17 53.39
N SER A 63 -22.19 -20.89 54.12
CA SER A 63 -22.24 -20.54 55.55
C SER A 63 -22.51 -19.06 55.82
N VAL A 64 -22.60 -18.23 54.78
CA VAL A 64 -22.66 -16.76 54.91
C VAL A 64 -23.90 -16.19 54.27
N GLU A 65 -24.52 -15.22 54.96
CA GLU A 65 -25.53 -14.35 54.38
C GLU A 65 -24.88 -13.00 54.04
N PHE A 66 -25.02 -12.55 52.79
CA PHE A 66 -24.47 -11.28 52.34
C PHE A 66 -25.40 -10.12 52.71
N SER A 67 -24.82 -8.95 53.01
CA SER A 67 -25.60 -7.74 53.33
C SER A 67 -26.50 -7.27 52.19
N ASP A 68 -26.06 -7.50 50.94
CA ASP A 68 -26.78 -7.14 49.73
C ASP A 68 -27.38 -8.38 49.05
N LYS A 69 -28.44 -8.19 48.24
CA LYS A 69 -28.91 -9.25 47.35
C LYS A 69 -27.91 -9.42 46.22
N VAL A 70 -27.14 -10.50 46.30
CA VAL A 70 -26.11 -10.80 45.31
C VAL A 70 -26.61 -11.88 44.35
N SER A 71 -26.46 -11.63 43.06
CA SER A 71 -26.67 -12.63 42.01
C SER A 71 -25.44 -13.54 41.83
N ASP A 72 -25.64 -14.76 41.34
CA ASP A 72 -24.53 -15.67 41.03
C ASP A 72 -23.53 -15.08 40.03
N GLU A 73 -24.01 -14.22 39.10
CA GLU A 73 -23.18 -13.52 38.13
C GLU A 73 -22.27 -12.47 38.79
N GLU A 74 -22.77 -11.73 39.77
CA GLU A 74 -21.99 -10.76 40.55
C GLU A 74 -20.96 -11.43 41.45
N LEU A 75 -21.30 -12.59 42.04
CA LEU A 75 -20.34 -13.43 42.78
C LEU A 75 -19.21 -13.89 41.86
N ALA A 76 -19.55 -14.44 40.70
CA ALA A 76 -18.59 -14.91 39.72
C ALA A 76 -17.67 -13.78 39.23
N SER A 77 -18.25 -12.62 38.93
CA SER A 77 -17.49 -11.41 38.55
C SER A 77 -16.55 -10.96 39.67
N SER A 78 -17.02 -10.92 40.91
CA SER A 78 -16.22 -10.50 42.05
C SER A 78 -15.05 -11.45 42.32
N PHE A 79 -15.27 -12.76 42.21
CA PHE A 79 -14.20 -13.76 42.29
C PHE A 79 -13.16 -13.56 41.21
N ALA A 80 -13.58 -13.33 39.96
CA ALA A 80 -12.67 -13.07 38.86
C ALA A 80 -11.80 -11.83 39.14
N ASP A 81 -12.42 -10.71 39.56
CA ASP A 81 -11.70 -9.47 39.88
C ASP A 81 -10.68 -9.65 41.00
N ILE A 82 -11.06 -10.33 42.07
CA ILE A 82 -10.17 -10.59 43.22
C ILE A 82 -8.98 -11.45 42.79
N VAL A 83 -9.21 -12.52 42.04
CA VAL A 83 -8.13 -13.41 41.57
C VAL A 83 -7.23 -12.67 40.59
N THR A 84 -7.79 -11.88 39.66
CA THR A 84 -7.03 -11.02 38.75
C THR A 84 -6.14 -10.06 39.54
N GLN A 85 -6.69 -9.34 40.52
CA GLN A 85 -5.94 -8.41 41.34
C GLN A 85 -4.82 -9.10 42.14
N LEU A 86 -5.09 -10.28 42.71
CA LEU A 86 -4.07 -11.07 43.41
C LEU A 86 -2.98 -11.57 42.45
N SER A 87 -3.32 -11.88 41.20
CA SER A 87 -2.37 -12.39 40.22
C SER A 87 -1.32 -11.36 39.78
N GLN A 88 -1.66 -10.06 39.92
CA GLN A 88 -0.79 -8.93 39.60
C GLN A 88 0.23 -8.61 40.71
N ASP A 89 0.14 -9.23 41.89
CA ASP A 89 1.11 -8.99 42.96
C ASP A 89 2.45 -9.68 42.66
N ILE A 90 3.39 -8.90 42.11
CA ILE A 90 4.75 -9.34 41.77
C ILE A 90 5.53 -9.78 43.03
N ARG A 91 5.14 -9.33 44.23
CA ARG A 91 5.81 -9.70 45.48
C ARG A 91 5.27 -11.00 46.09
N MET A 92 4.25 -11.60 45.47
CA MET A 92 3.65 -12.83 45.98
C MET A 92 4.67 -13.99 45.97
N PRO A 93 4.84 -14.71 47.10
CA PRO A 93 5.70 -15.88 47.14
C PRO A 93 5.29 -16.94 46.11
N GLY A 94 6.25 -17.66 45.51
CA GLY A 94 5.97 -18.65 44.47
C GLY A 94 4.99 -19.75 44.89
N GLU A 95 5.01 -20.16 46.17
CA GLU A 95 4.02 -21.10 46.71
C GLU A 95 2.60 -20.53 46.73
N HIS A 96 2.45 -19.25 47.07
CA HIS A 96 1.17 -18.56 47.08
C HIS A 96 0.65 -18.41 45.64
N ARG A 97 1.52 -18.04 44.70
CA ARG A 97 1.18 -18.00 43.27
C ARG A 97 0.71 -19.36 42.75
N ALA A 98 1.42 -20.44 43.09
CA ALA A 98 1.01 -21.80 42.71
C ALA A 98 -0.36 -22.19 43.30
N ARG A 99 -0.68 -21.75 44.52
CA ARG A 99 -2.00 -21.95 45.13
C ARG A 99 -3.08 -21.08 44.47
N LEU A 100 -2.76 -19.84 44.08
CA LEU A 100 -3.67 -18.96 43.33
C LEU A 100 -4.03 -19.54 41.96
N ILE A 101 -3.06 -20.11 41.24
CA ILE A 101 -3.30 -20.80 39.96
C ILE A 101 -4.26 -21.98 40.17
N LYS A 102 -4.03 -22.81 41.20
CA LYS A 102 -4.92 -23.92 41.54
C LYS A 102 -6.32 -23.45 41.93
N LEU A 103 -6.44 -22.35 42.66
CA LEU A 103 -7.72 -21.73 43.01
C LEU A 103 -8.47 -21.29 41.76
N ALA A 104 -7.81 -20.59 40.84
CA ALA A 104 -8.41 -20.13 39.58
C ALA A 104 -8.91 -21.31 38.74
N LYS A 105 -8.11 -22.37 38.59
CA LYS A 105 -8.52 -23.62 37.92
C LYS A 105 -9.75 -24.23 38.58
N TRP A 106 -9.73 -24.37 39.91
CA TRP A 106 -10.84 -24.93 40.67
C TRP A 106 -12.13 -24.10 40.57
N LEU A 107 -12.04 -22.77 40.53
CA LEU A 107 -13.21 -21.88 40.36
C LEU A 107 -13.90 -22.10 39.00
N VAL A 108 -13.12 -22.33 37.94
CA VAL A 108 -13.65 -22.68 36.61
C VAL A 108 -14.23 -24.09 36.60
N GLU A 109 -13.51 -25.09 37.12
CA GLU A 109 -13.95 -26.49 37.17
C GLU A 109 -15.23 -26.67 38.00
N SER A 110 -15.34 -25.92 39.10
CA SER A 110 -16.51 -25.96 40.00
C SER A 110 -17.72 -25.17 39.49
N SER A 111 -17.60 -24.55 38.30
CA SER A 111 -18.60 -23.69 37.66
C SER A 111 -19.00 -22.46 38.47
N LEU A 112 -18.17 -22.03 39.43
CA LEU A 112 -18.38 -20.80 40.20
C LEU A 112 -18.00 -19.55 39.41
N VAL A 113 -17.01 -19.65 38.51
CA VAL A 113 -16.58 -18.55 37.65
C VAL A 113 -16.51 -19.04 36.21
N PRO A 114 -17.27 -18.44 35.28
CA PRO A 114 -17.14 -18.74 33.85
C PRO A 114 -15.72 -18.44 33.36
N LEU A 115 -15.14 -19.35 32.57
CA LEU A 115 -13.80 -19.21 31.97
C LEU A 115 -13.62 -17.87 31.24
N ARG A 116 -14.69 -17.36 30.61
CA ARG A 116 -14.70 -16.10 29.88
C ARG A 116 -14.27 -14.91 30.75
N LEU A 117 -14.69 -14.86 32.02
CA LEU A 117 -14.36 -13.73 32.90
C LEU A 117 -12.86 -13.65 33.19
N PHE A 118 -12.20 -14.79 33.37
CA PHE A 118 -10.74 -14.81 33.51
C PHE A 118 -10.05 -14.39 32.21
N GLN A 119 -10.51 -14.88 31.05
CA GLN A 119 -9.94 -14.53 29.75
C GLN A 119 -10.07 -13.03 29.42
N GLU A 120 -11.11 -12.36 29.90
CA GLU A 120 -11.33 -10.92 29.70
C GLU A 120 -10.46 -10.05 30.62
N ARG A 121 -10.03 -10.56 31.79
CA ARG A 121 -9.47 -9.73 32.87
C ARG A 121 -8.03 -10.06 33.25
N CYS A 122 -7.63 -11.32 33.16
CA CYS A 122 -6.29 -11.75 33.55
C CYS A 122 -5.24 -11.46 32.47
N GLU A 123 -4.01 -11.24 32.92
CA GLU A 123 -2.84 -11.07 32.06
C GLU A 123 -2.43 -12.38 31.36
N GLU A 124 -1.74 -12.24 30.23
CA GLU A 124 -1.37 -13.33 29.35
C GLU A 124 -0.53 -14.43 30.03
N GLU A 125 0.37 -14.05 30.95
CA GLU A 125 1.23 -15.01 31.67
C GLU A 125 0.42 -15.86 32.64
N PHE A 126 -0.48 -15.23 33.40
CA PHE A 126 -1.32 -15.94 34.36
C PHE A 126 -2.30 -16.88 33.65
N LEU A 127 -2.92 -16.43 32.55
CA LEU A 127 -3.80 -17.27 31.74
C LEU A 127 -3.09 -18.51 31.19
N TRP A 128 -1.83 -18.36 30.77
CA TRP A 128 -1.01 -19.47 30.29
C TRP A 128 -0.64 -20.44 31.42
N GLU A 129 -0.16 -19.91 32.56
CA GLU A 129 0.16 -20.71 33.76
C GLU A 129 -1.05 -21.48 34.31
N ALA A 130 -2.24 -20.87 34.24
CA ALA A 130 -3.49 -21.47 34.65
C ALA A 130 -4.13 -22.37 33.58
N GLU A 131 -3.47 -22.60 32.44
CA GLU A 131 -3.96 -23.43 31.33
C GLU A 131 -5.35 -22.99 30.81
N MET A 132 -5.69 -21.72 30.97
CA MET A 132 -6.96 -21.12 30.54
C MET A 132 -6.95 -20.69 29.07
N ILE A 133 -5.76 -20.71 28.45
CA ILE A 133 -5.53 -20.44 27.03
C ILE A 133 -4.59 -21.51 26.44
N LYS A 134 -4.74 -21.78 25.14
CA LYS A 134 -3.90 -22.76 24.40
C LYS A 134 -2.71 -22.14 23.67
N ILE A 135 -2.68 -20.82 23.57
CA ILE A 135 -1.64 -20.05 22.89
C ILE A 135 -0.65 -19.54 23.93
N LYS A 136 0.65 -19.55 23.62
CA LYS A 136 1.69 -19.04 24.53
C LYS A 136 1.45 -17.56 24.87
N ALA A 137 1.77 -17.16 26.10
CA ALA A 137 1.59 -15.79 26.58
C ALA A 137 2.15 -14.71 25.62
N GLN A 138 3.40 -14.89 25.15
CA GLN A 138 4.05 -13.96 24.21
C GLN A 138 3.34 -13.83 22.86
N GLU A 139 2.77 -14.93 22.35
CA GLU A 139 2.02 -14.93 21.10
C GLU A 139 0.66 -14.25 21.27
N LEU A 140 0.00 -14.46 22.41
CA LEU A 140 -1.24 -13.75 22.76
C LEU A 140 -0.98 -12.25 22.86
N LYS A 141 0.10 -11.83 23.54
CA LYS A 141 0.48 -10.42 23.66
C LYS A 141 0.76 -9.77 22.31
N SER A 142 1.47 -10.49 21.44
CA SER A 142 1.75 -10.03 20.07
C SER A 142 0.47 -9.86 19.25
N LYS A 143 -0.52 -10.77 19.41
CA LYS A 143 -1.82 -10.65 18.75
C LYS A 143 -2.64 -9.49 19.31
N GLU A 144 -2.66 -9.32 20.63
CA GLU A 144 -3.32 -8.20 21.31
C GLU A 144 -2.80 -6.86 20.78
N VAL A 145 -1.47 -6.68 20.73
CA VAL A 145 -0.83 -5.46 20.19
C VAL A 145 -1.25 -5.22 18.75
N ARG A 146 -1.28 -6.25 17.89
CA ARG A 146 -1.69 -6.11 16.48
C ARG A 146 -3.15 -5.71 16.35
N VAL A 147 -4.04 -6.32 17.14
CA VAL A 147 -5.47 -6.01 17.14
C VAL A 147 -5.70 -4.58 17.63
N ASN A 148 -5.10 -4.19 18.75
CA ASN A 148 -5.22 -2.83 19.29
C ASN A 148 -4.66 -1.81 18.30
N THR A 149 -3.49 -2.09 17.71
CA THR A 149 -2.90 -1.19 16.71
C THR A 149 -3.83 -1.02 15.51
N ARG A 150 -4.43 -2.12 15.04
CA ARG A 150 -5.39 -2.09 13.94
C ARG A 150 -6.63 -1.28 14.30
N LEU A 151 -7.21 -1.50 15.47
CA LEU A 151 -8.43 -0.83 15.91
C LEU A 151 -8.23 0.68 16.15
N LEU A 152 -7.06 1.08 16.66
CA LEU A 152 -6.79 2.46 17.06
C LEU A 152 -6.16 3.31 15.95
N TYR A 153 -5.35 2.73 15.07
CA TYR A 153 -4.55 3.50 14.11
C TYR A 153 -4.87 3.23 12.64
N GLN A 154 -5.58 2.14 12.31
CA GLN A 154 -5.98 1.91 10.92
C GLN A 154 -7.16 2.83 10.58
N GLN A 155 -6.89 3.91 9.84
CA GLN A 155 -7.96 4.67 9.21
C GLN A 155 -8.67 3.78 8.19
N THR A 156 -9.99 3.68 8.28
CA THR A 156 -10.83 3.05 7.26
C THR A 156 -10.88 4.00 6.07
N LYS A 157 -10.01 3.78 5.09
CA LYS A 157 -10.09 4.43 3.79
C LYS A 157 -10.36 3.38 2.73
N PHE A 158 -11.36 3.63 1.90
CA PHE A 158 -11.75 2.71 0.85
C PHE A 158 -10.96 3.02 -0.40
N ASN A 159 -9.95 2.20 -0.69
CA ASN A 159 -9.04 2.39 -1.82
C ASN A 159 -9.53 1.67 -3.08
N LEU A 160 -10.46 0.72 -2.95
CA LEU A 160 -10.90 -0.09 -4.07
C LEU A 160 -12.32 0.31 -4.48
N LEU A 161 -12.56 0.40 -5.80
CA LEU A 161 -13.87 0.76 -6.36
C LEU A 161 -15.02 -0.12 -5.86
N ARG A 162 -14.75 -1.39 -5.57
CA ARG A 162 -15.75 -2.34 -5.06
C ARG A 162 -16.13 -2.12 -3.59
N GLU A 163 -15.29 -1.43 -2.83
CA GLU A 163 -15.53 -1.15 -1.42
C GLU A 163 -16.56 -0.03 -1.29
N GLU A 164 -16.38 1.07 -2.02
CA GLU A 164 -17.29 2.23 -2.02
C GLU A 164 -17.70 2.66 -3.43
N SER A 165 -18.44 1.78 -4.10
CA SER A 165 -18.89 1.99 -5.48
C SER A 165 -19.72 3.25 -5.68
N GLU A 166 -20.55 3.65 -4.71
CA GLU A 166 -21.36 4.87 -4.78
C GLU A 166 -20.49 6.14 -4.77
N GLY A 167 -19.53 6.21 -3.84
CA GLY A 167 -18.64 7.35 -3.69
C GLY A 167 -17.80 7.58 -4.95
N TYR A 168 -17.20 6.51 -5.48
CA TYR A 168 -16.44 6.58 -6.73
C TYR A 168 -17.31 6.88 -7.96
N ALA A 169 -18.52 6.32 -8.05
CA ALA A 169 -19.44 6.63 -9.16
C ALA A 169 -19.87 8.11 -9.15
N LYS A 170 -20.14 8.67 -7.97
CA LYS A 170 -20.45 10.10 -7.80
C LYS A 170 -19.28 10.99 -8.17
N LEU A 171 -18.06 10.61 -7.79
CA LEU A 171 -16.83 11.30 -8.18
C LEU A 171 -16.65 11.34 -9.70
N VAL A 172 -16.70 10.17 -10.37
CA VAL A 172 -16.54 10.08 -11.83
C VAL A 172 -17.63 10.89 -12.53
N THR A 173 -18.88 10.77 -12.10
CA THR A 173 -20.00 11.54 -12.66
C THR A 173 -19.78 13.05 -12.52
N LEU A 174 -19.28 13.51 -11.37
CA LEU A 174 -18.95 14.92 -11.15
C LEU A 174 -17.85 15.39 -12.11
N LEU A 175 -16.77 14.62 -12.25
CA LEU A 175 -15.62 14.97 -13.09
C LEU A 175 -16.00 15.01 -14.57
N CYS A 176 -16.75 14.02 -15.07
CA CYS A 176 -17.15 13.97 -16.47
C CYS A 176 -18.14 15.09 -16.86
N ARG A 177 -19.00 15.55 -15.95
CA ARG A 177 -19.95 16.65 -16.20
C ARG A 177 -19.27 18.01 -16.41
N ASN A 178 -18.03 18.16 -15.96
CA ASN A 178 -17.28 19.41 -16.05
C ASN A 178 -16.75 19.73 -17.46
N SER A 179 -17.08 18.96 -18.50
CA SER A 179 -16.78 19.33 -19.89
C SER A 179 -17.86 20.18 -20.56
N GLU A 180 -19.08 20.24 -20.00
CA GLU A 180 -20.25 20.70 -20.76
C GLU A 180 -20.70 22.14 -20.44
N THR A 181 -20.22 22.78 -19.36
CA THR A 181 -20.82 24.05 -18.88
C THR A 181 -19.81 25.16 -18.67
N SER A 182 -19.73 26.09 -19.63
CA SER A 182 -18.85 27.29 -19.70
C SER A 182 -18.78 28.25 -18.49
N SER A 183 -19.41 27.95 -17.36
CA SER A 183 -19.36 28.70 -16.09
C SER A 183 -18.88 27.79 -14.96
N HIS A 184 -17.62 27.35 -15.01
CA HIS A 184 -17.06 26.48 -13.97
C HIS A 184 -16.49 27.29 -12.81
N ASN A 185 -16.99 27.04 -11.60
CA ASN A 185 -16.37 27.48 -10.37
C ASN A 185 -15.54 26.32 -9.81
N ALA A 186 -14.26 26.26 -10.15
CA ALA A 186 -13.36 25.19 -9.70
C ALA A 186 -13.41 25.03 -8.18
N ALA A 187 -13.47 26.14 -7.43
CA ALA A 187 -13.57 26.11 -5.97
C ALA A 187 -14.81 25.34 -5.45
N ALA A 188 -15.94 25.39 -6.17
CA ALA A 188 -17.12 24.60 -5.82
C ALA A 188 -16.88 23.10 -6.05
N THR A 189 -16.29 22.73 -7.19
CA THR A 189 -15.92 21.33 -7.49
C THR A 189 -14.94 20.79 -6.46
N ILE A 190 -13.95 21.59 -6.04
CA ILE A 190 -13.00 21.26 -4.97
C ILE A 190 -13.73 20.95 -3.66
N GLY A 191 -14.68 21.81 -3.29
CA GLY A 191 -15.51 21.61 -2.09
C GLY A 191 -16.29 20.30 -2.15
N ILE A 192 -16.87 19.97 -3.30
CA ILE A 192 -17.62 18.72 -3.50
C ILE A 192 -16.69 17.51 -3.43
N ILE A 193 -15.52 17.53 -4.07
CA ILE A 193 -14.55 16.42 -4.02
C ILE A 193 -14.09 16.17 -2.57
N LYS A 194 -13.75 17.23 -1.82
CA LYS A 194 -13.40 17.10 -0.40
C LYS A 194 -14.56 16.53 0.42
N SER A 195 -15.80 16.92 0.12
CA SER A 195 -16.99 16.37 0.76
C SER A 195 -17.20 14.88 0.43
N LEU A 196 -16.95 14.46 -0.81
CA LEU A 196 -17.05 13.05 -1.21
C LEU A 196 -15.98 12.20 -0.51
N ILE A 197 -14.73 12.67 -0.48
CA ILE A 197 -13.63 12.01 0.22
C ILE A 197 -13.99 11.81 1.70
N GLY A 198 -14.51 12.84 2.37
CA GLY A 198 -14.85 12.75 3.79
C GLY A 198 -16.15 12.01 4.09
N HIS A 199 -17.14 11.99 3.20
CA HIS A 199 -18.42 11.34 3.43
C HIS A 199 -18.38 9.84 3.18
N PHE A 200 -17.63 9.42 2.15
CA PHE A 200 -17.50 8.02 1.76
C PHE A 200 -16.14 7.44 2.16
N ASP A 201 -15.36 8.12 2.99
CA ASP A 201 -14.01 7.72 3.40
C ASP A 201 -13.13 7.24 2.22
N LEU A 202 -13.20 7.94 1.08
CA LEU A 202 -12.47 7.54 -0.13
C LEU A 202 -10.96 7.72 0.06
N ASP A 203 -10.17 6.83 -0.52
CA ASP A 203 -8.71 7.01 -0.54
C ASP A 203 -8.32 8.20 -1.44
N PRO A 204 -7.63 9.23 -0.90
CA PRO A 204 -7.27 10.41 -1.69
C PRO A 204 -6.34 10.13 -2.86
N ASN A 205 -5.50 9.08 -2.78
CA ASN A 205 -4.59 8.73 -3.86
C ASN A 205 -5.36 8.08 -5.01
N HIS A 206 -6.33 7.21 -4.70
CA HIS A 206 -7.20 6.63 -5.72
C HIS A 206 -8.12 7.69 -6.34
N VAL A 207 -8.64 8.63 -5.55
CA VAL A 207 -9.39 9.78 -6.06
C VAL A 207 -8.52 10.61 -6.99
N PHE A 208 -7.26 10.84 -6.65
CA PHE A 208 -6.33 11.58 -7.49
C PHE A 208 -6.02 10.86 -8.81
N ASP A 209 -5.85 9.54 -8.76
CA ASP A 209 -5.68 8.71 -9.96
C ASP A 209 -6.85 8.88 -10.94
N ILE A 210 -8.08 8.82 -10.45
CA ILE A 210 -9.30 9.05 -11.25
C ILE A 210 -9.34 10.48 -11.82
N VAL A 211 -8.90 11.48 -11.05
CA VAL A 211 -8.81 12.87 -11.53
C VAL A 211 -7.83 12.98 -12.71
N LEU A 212 -6.67 12.32 -12.62
CA LEU A 212 -5.68 12.28 -13.70
C LEU A 212 -6.22 11.56 -14.95
N GLU A 213 -6.95 10.45 -14.77
CA GLU A 213 -7.60 9.74 -15.88
C GLU A 213 -8.67 10.58 -16.57
N CYS A 214 -9.50 11.28 -15.80
CA CYS A 214 -10.48 12.21 -16.37
C CYS A 214 -9.79 13.36 -17.12
N PHE A 215 -8.65 13.84 -16.62
CA PHE A 215 -7.89 14.89 -17.28
C PHE A 215 -7.25 14.42 -18.59
N GLU A 216 -6.76 13.18 -18.64
CA GLU A 216 -6.28 12.55 -19.87
C GLU A 216 -7.38 12.52 -20.95
N LEU A 217 -8.61 12.19 -20.56
CA LEU A 217 -9.77 12.13 -21.46
C LEU A 217 -10.28 13.52 -21.89
N GLN A 218 -10.02 14.56 -21.11
CA GLN A 218 -10.57 15.91 -21.29
C GLN A 218 -9.47 16.98 -21.19
N PRO A 219 -8.49 17.00 -22.11
CA PRO A 219 -7.31 17.86 -22.00
C PRO A 219 -7.59 19.36 -22.18
N ASP A 220 -8.75 19.72 -22.73
CA ASP A 220 -9.14 21.12 -22.99
C ASP A 220 -9.79 21.80 -21.76
N SER A 221 -10.05 21.05 -20.69
CA SER A 221 -10.68 21.58 -19.49
C SER A 221 -9.63 22.09 -18.50
N ASN A 222 -9.57 23.41 -18.34
CA ASN A 222 -8.67 24.06 -17.38
C ASN A 222 -9.02 23.77 -15.91
N VAL A 223 -10.22 23.24 -15.63
CA VAL A 223 -10.65 22.93 -14.26
C VAL A 223 -9.71 21.92 -13.60
N PHE A 224 -9.17 20.96 -14.36
CA PHE A 224 -8.26 19.95 -13.82
C PHE A 224 -6.94 20.57 -13.33
N LEU A 225 -6.43 21.60 -14.00
CA LEU A 225 -5.23 22.32 -13.55
C LEU A 225 -5.43 23.01 -12.19
N GLU A 226 -6.66 23.43 -11.89
CA GLU A 226 -7.02 23.99 -10.58
C GLU A 226 -7.29 22.90 -9.51
N LEU A 227 -7.68 21.69 -9.93
CA LEU A 227 -7.94 20.55 -9.04
C LEU A 227 -6.66 19.85 -8.56
N ILE A 228 -5.68 19.71 -9.44
CA ILE A 228 -4.45 18.94 -9.19
C ILE A 228 -3.64 19.44 -7.98
N PRO A 229 -3.49 20.77 -7.72
CA PRO A 229 -2.78 21.29 -6.56
C PRO A 229 -3.33 20.89 -5.18
N ILE A 230 -4.53 20.31 -5.10
CA ILE A 230 -5.13 19.84 -3.83
C ILE A 230 -4.45 18.56 -3.36
N PHE A 231 -3.88 17.81 -4.29
CA PHE A 231 -3.25 16.51 -4.02
C PHE A 231 -1.73 16.68 -3.84
N PRO A 232 -1.08 15.79 -3.06
CA PRO A 232 0.36 15.90 -2.84
C PRO A 232 1.17 15.63 -4.12
N LYS A 233 2.07 16.55 -4.49
CA LYS A 233 2.94 16.44 -5.69
C LYS A 233 3.69 15.12 -5.79
N SER A 234 4.23 14.63 -4.66
CA SER A 234 5.02 13.38 -4.61
C SER A 234 4.25 12.15 -5.08
N HIS A 235 2.93 12.14 -4.91
CA HIS A 235 2.09 11.00 -5.29
C HIS A 235 1.78 11.03 -6.79
N ALA A 236 1.79 12.20 -7.42
CA ALA A 236 1.54 12.35 -8.85
C ALA A 236 2.60 11.64 -9.68
N SER A 237 3.88 11.85 -9.34
CA SER A 237 5.00 11.19 -10.00
C SER A 237 4.91 9.66 -9.86
N GLN A 238 4.54 9.17 -8.68
CA GLN A 238 4.41 7.74 -8.41
C GLN A 238 3.23 7.12 -9.17
N ILE A 239 2.07 7.78 -9.21
CA ILE A 239 0.88 7.32 -9.95
C ILE A 239 1.19 7.26 -11.45
N LEU A 240 1.74 8.34 -12.03
CA LEU A 240 2.11 8.37 -13.44
C LEU A 240 3.20 7.34 -13.75
N GLY A 241 4.23 7.22 -12.89
CA GLY A 241 5.26 6.19 -13.02
C GLY A 241 4.67 4.78 -13.03
N PHE A 242 3.70 4.49 -12.16
CA PHE A 242 2.99 3.20 -12.16
C PHE A 242 2.18 2.98 -13.43
N LYS A 243 1.51 4.03 -13.97
CA LYS A 243 0.82 3.96 -15.26
C LYS A 243 1.80 3.66 -16.41
N PHE A 244 2.97 4.29 -16.46
CA PHE A 244 4.00 3.96 -17.46
C PHE A 244 4.53 2.53 -17.31
N GLN A 245 4.76 2.08 -16.08
CA GLN A 245 5.19 0.71 -15.77
C GLN A 245 4.14 -0.35 -16.13
N TYR A 246 2.85 -0.01 -16.11
CA TYR A 246 1.79 -0.92 -16.55
C TYR A 246 1.98 -1.35 -18.01
N TYR A 247 2.33 -0.42 -18.90
CA TYR A 247 2.59 -0.71 -20.32
C TYR A 247 3.96 -1.34 -20.61
N GLN A 248 4.82 -1.48 -19.60
CA GLN A 248 6.09 -2.21 -19.72
C GLN A 248 5.93 -3.71 -19.50
N ARG A 249 4.77 -4.16 -19.01
CA ARG A 249 4.50 -5.57 -18.69
C ARG A 249 4.28 -6.38 -19.96
N LEU A 250 4.87 -7.58 -19.99
CA LEU A 250 4.79 -8.49 -21.14
C LEU A 250 3.35 -8.92 -21.47
N GLU A 251 2.43 -8.85 -20.51
CA GLU A 251 1.02 -9.18 -20.71
C GLU A 251 0.23 -8.08 -21.43
N VAL A 252 0.77 -6.86 -21.51
CA VAL A 252 0.12 -5.69 -22.11
C VAL A 252 0.69 -5.46 -23.50
N ASN A 253 0.03 -6.00 -24.53
CA ASN A 253 0.42 -5.84 -25.93
C ASN A 253 -0.09 -4.52 -26.55
N SER A 254 -0.14 -3.44 -25.76
CA SER A 254 -0.64 -2.14 -26.22
C SER A 254 0.39 -1.06 -25.93
N PRO A 255 0.69 -0.16 -26.90
CA PRO A 255 1.58 0.96 -26.65
C PRO A 255 0.94 1.92 -25.67
N VAL A 256 1.78 2.72 -25.01
CA VAL A 256 1.31 3.75 -24.09
C VAL A 256 0.44 4.76 -24.84
N PRO A 257 -0.76 5.10 -24.32
CA PRO A 257 -1.62 6.11 -24.93
C PRO A 257 -0.94 7.47 -25.04
N PHE A 258 -1.17 8.15 -26.16
CA PHE A 258 -0.65 9.49 -26.37
C PHE A 258 -1.18 10.51 -25.33
N GLY A 259 -2.41 10.30 -24.84
CA GLY A 259 -3.02 11.10 -23.78
C GLY A 259 -2.14 11.17 -22.54
N LEU A 260 -1.62 10.03 -22.07
CA LEU A 260 -0.74 9.94 -20.91
C LEU A 260 0.57 10.72 -21.09
N TYR A 261 1.18 10.68 -22.28
CA TYR A 261 2.37 11.50 -22.57
C TYR A 261 2.05 13.00 -22.56
N LYS A 262 0.94 13.40 -23.18
CA LYS A 262 0.47 14.80 -23.21
C LYS A 262 0.16 15.31 -21.81
N LEU A 263 -0.53 14.51 -20.99
CA LEU A 263 -0.85 14.81 -19.59
C LEU A 263 0.43 15.01 -18.78
N THR A 264 1.36 14.06 -18.85
CA THR A 264 2.63 14.13 -18.12
C THR A 264 3.43 15.37 -18.51
N ALA A 265 3.52 15.67 -19.81
CA ALA A 265 4.20 16.88 -20.29
C ALA A 265 3.54 18.17 -19.79
N LEU A 266 2.21 18.20 -19.72
CA LEU A 266 1.47 19.36 -19.20
C LEU A 266 1.72 19.57 -17.69
N LEU A 267 1.81 18.49 -16.91
CA LEU A 267 2.08 18.57 -15.47
C LEU A 267 3.51 19.01 -15.15
N VAL A 268 4.47 18.62 -15.99
CA VAL A 268 5.86 19.12 -15.91
C VAL A 268 5.92 20.60 -16.29
N LYS A 269 5.21 20.99 -17.36
CA LYS A 269 5.16 22.40 -17.80
C LYS A 269 4.61 23.35 -16.74
N GLU A 270 3.58 22.92 -16.01
CA GLU A 270 2.96 23.68 -14.92
C GLU A 270 3.73 23.58 -13.58
N ASP A 271 4.95 23.01 -13.59
CA ASP A 271 5.82 22.86 -12.40
C ASP A 271 5.16 22.06 -11.25
N PHE A 272 4.25 21.14 -11.61
CA PHE A 272 3.60 20.27 -10.64
C PHE A 272 4.43 19.01 -10.36
N ILE A 273 5.18 18.53 -11.36
CA ILE A 273 5.99 17.32 -11.29
C ILE A 273 7.40 17.60 -11.81
N ASP A 274 8.40 17.14 -11.07
CA ASP A 274 9.79 17.18 -11.53
C ASP A 274 10.02 16.15 -12.65
N LEU A 275 10.63 16.59 -13.75
CA LEU A 275 10.97 15.73 -14.88
C LEU A 275 11.81 14.51 -14.46
N ASP A 276 12.78 14.72 -13.58
CA ASP A 276 13.66 13.66 -13.05
C ASP A 276 12.88 12.56 -12.32
N SER A 277 11.79 12.94 -11.63
CA SER A 277 10.95 11.98 -10.91
C SER A 277 10.22 11.03 -11.84
N ILE A 278 9.78 11.50 -13.01
CA ILE A 278 9.14 10.66 -14.03
C ILE A 278 10.17 9.85 -14.78
N TYR A 279 11.32 10.45 -15.11
CA TYR A 279 12.37 9.82 -15.88
C TYR A 279 12.84 8.50 -15.26
N ALA A 280 12.91 8.43 -13.92
CA ALA A 280 13.27 7.22 -13.18
C ALA A 280 12.35 6.01 -13.43
N HIS A 281 11.13 6.23 -13.93
CA HIS A 281 10.13 5.19 -14.18
C HIS A 281 10.01 4.79 -15.66
N LEU A 282 10.63 5.53 -16.58
CA LEU A 282 10.51 5.30 -18.03
C LEU A 282 11.49 4.24 -18.54
N LEU A 283 11.11 3.60 -19.64
CA LEU A 283 11.98 2.71 -20.41
C LEU A 283 12.07 3.14 -21.88
N PRO A 284 13.18 2.83 -22.56
CA PRO A 284 14.38 2.12 -22.08
C PRO A 284 15.26 2.99 -21.15
N LYS A 285 16.06 2.35 -20.29
CA LYS A 285 17.10 3.05 -19.51
C LYS A 285 18.20 3.57 -20.44
N ASP A 286 18.91 4.63 -20.03
CA ASP A 286 19.94 5.27 -20.86
C ASP A 286 20.99 4.31 -21.41
N ASP A 287 21.48 3.38 -20.59
CA ASP A 287 22.51 2.42 -20.99
C ASP A 287 21.99 1.45 -22.07
N GLU A 288 20.78 0.93 -21.89
CA GLU A 288 20.13 0.01 -22.84
C GLU A 288 19.75 0.73 -24.14
N ALA A 289 19.27 1.97 -24.03
CA ALA A 289 18.96 2.82 -25.17
C ALA A 289 20.21 3.12 -26.00
N PHE A 290 21.35 3.35 -25.34
CA PHE A 290 22.63 3.61 -25.98
C PHE A 290 23.17 2.38 -26.71
N GLU A 291 23.17 1.21 -26.07
CA GLU A 291 23.61 -0.04 -26.70
C GLU A 291 22.77 -0.37 -27.93
N HIS A 292 21.45 -0.30 -27.81
CA HIS A 292 20.52 -0.53 -28.90
C HIS A 292 20.78 0.42 -30.08
N TYR A 293 20.98 1.71 -29.78
CA TYR A 293 21.29 2.71 -30.78
C TYR A 293 22.65 2.46 -31.47
N SER A 294 23.70 2.16 -30.71
CA SER A 294 25.05 1.92 -31.26
C SER A 294 25.08 0.72 -32.20
N ALA A 295 24.39 -0.37 -31.83
CA ALA A 295 24.23 -1.55 -32.64
C ALA A 295 23.45 -1.24 -33.93
N PHE A 296 22.37 -0.47 -33.83
CA PHE A 296 21.58 -0.05 -34.98
C PHE A 296 22.35 0.86 -35.94
N SER A 297 23.04 1.87 -35.42
CA SER A 297 23.86 2.79 -36.22
C SER A 297 24.97 2.04 -36.95
N SER A 298 25.61 1.05 -36.32
CA SER A 298 26.61 0.21 -36.98
C SER A 298 25.98 -0.60 -38.12
N LYS A 299 24.85 -1.26 -37.89
CA LYS A 299 24.15 -2.03 -38.93
C LYS A 299 23.80 -1.17 -40.13
N ARG A 300 23.25 0.03 -39.91
CA ARG A 300 22.91 0.98 -40.98
C ARG A 300 24.13 1.48 -41.74
N LEU A 301 25.23 1.75 -41.03
CA LEU A 301 26.48 2.14 -41.68
C LEU A 301 27.01 0.98 -42.55
N ASP A 302 26.92 -0.26 -42.07
CA ASP A 302 27.34 -1.44 -42.81
C ASP A 302 26.46 -1.73 -44.03
N GLU A 303 25.15 -1.52 -43.93
CA GLU A 303 24.20 -1.61 -45.04
C GLU A 303 24.43 -0.50 -46.07
N ALA A 304 24.56 0.75 -45.62
CA ALA A 304 24.90 1.87 -46.50
C ALA A 304 26.25 1.67 -47.19
N ASN A 305 27.25 1.09 -46.50
CA ASN A 305 28.55 0.77 -47.08
C ASN A 305 28.52 -0.44 -48.03
N LYS A 306 27.48 -1.28 -47.99
CA LYS A 306 27.23 -2.34 -48.98
C LYS A 306 26.59 -1.77 -50.24
N ILE A 307 25.75 -0.74 -50.11
CA ILE A 307 25.16 -0.02 -51.23
C ILE A 307 26.27 0.82 -51.90
N GLY A 308 26.78 0.31 -53.03
CA GLY A 308 27.86 0.95 -53.80
C GLY A 308 29.18 0.17 -53.86
N LYS A 309 29.30 -0.95 -53.15
CA LYS A 309 30.40 -1.91 -53.37
C LYS A 309 30.07 -2.79 -54.57
N ILE A 310 30.48 -2.34 -55.75
CA ILE A 310 30.44 -3.16 -56.98
C ILE A 310 31.57 -4.19 -56.86
N ASN A 311 31.24 -5.49 -56.86
CA ASN A 311 32.23 -6.56 -56.93
C ASN A 311 32.87 -6.58 -58.33
N LEU A 312 34.01 -5.89 -58.53
CA LEU A 312 34.74 -5.89 -59.82
C LEU A 312 35.17 -7.30 -60.27
N ALA A 313 35.29 -8.27 -59.35
CA ALA A 313 35.65 -9.64 -59.67
C ALA A 313 34.55 -10.41 -60.43
N ALA A 314 33.29 -9.96 -60.35
CA ALA A 314 32.19 -10.56 -61.12
C ALA A 314 32.17 -10.07 -62.58
N THR A 315 32.70 -8.87 -62.86
CA THR A 315 32.67 -8.26 -64.21
C THR A 315 33.78 -8.79 -65.12
N GLY A 316 34.84 -9.40 -64.58
CA GLY A 316 35.99 -9.86 -65.36
C GLY A 316 35.83 -11.23 -66.03
N LYS A 317 34.82 -12.02 -65.65
CA LYS A 317 34.59 -13.37 -66.20
C LYS A 317 33.50 -13.41 -67.28
N ASP A 318 32.67 -12.38 -67.37
CA ASP A 318 31.53 -12.32 -68.30
C ASP A 318 31.80 -11.47 -69.55
N LEU A 319 33.05 -11.08 -69.80
CA LEU A 319 33.45 -10.35 -71.03
C LEU A 319 33.79 -11.27 -72.22
N MET A 320 33.44 -12.56 -72.16
CA MET A 320 33.71 -13.51 -73.26
C MET A 320 32.48 -14.25 -73.80
N ASP A 321 31.26 -13.94 -73.33
CA ASP A 321 30.03 -14.43 -73.96
C ASP A 321 29.19 -13.24 -74.44
N ASP A 322 29.28 -12.97 -75.75
CA ASP A 322 28.38 -12.09 -76.49
C ASP A 322 26.96 -12.69 -76.50
N GLU A 323 26.21 -12.53 -75.41
CA GLU A 323 24.73 -12.54 -75.36
C GLU A 323 24.27 -12.57 -73.88
N LYS A 324 24.39 -11.43 -73.19
CA LYS A 324 23.45 -11.01 -72.14
C LYS A 324 23.83 -9.61 -71.69
N GLN A 325 22.95 -8.66 -71.98
CA GLN A 325 22.90 -7.38 -71.32
C GLN A 325 22.37 -7.62 -69.90
N GLY A 326 23.23 -8.19 -69.05
CA GLY A 326 22.98 -8.47 -67.64
C GLY A 326 23.32 -7.22 -66.84
N ASP A 327 22.29 -6.42 -66.63
CA ASP A 327 22.29 -5.21 -65.83
C ASP A 327 22.92 -5.47 -64.45
N VAL A 328 24.10 -4.90 -64.21
CA VAL A 328 24.69 -4.83 -62.86
C VAL A 328 24.00 -3.67 -62.13
N THR A 329 22.69 -3.79 -61.97
CA THR A 329 21.95 -3.05 -60.95
C THR A 329 21.87 -3.97 -59.76
N ILE A 330 22.59 -3.64 -58.68
CA ILE A 330 22.18 -4.08 -57.34
C ILE A 330 20.68 -3.78 -57.27
N ASP A 331 19.88 -4.82 -57.10
CA ASP A 331 18.44 -4.83 -57.28
C ASP A 331 17.82 -3.70 -56.44
N LEU A 332 17.53 -2.56 -57.08
CA LEU A 332 17.04 -1.34 -56.43
C LEU A 332 15.75 -1.63 -55.68
N PHE A 333 14.96 -2.61 -56.16
CA PHE A 333 13.77 -3.11 -55.50
C PHE A 333 14.10 -3.87 -54.21
N ALA A 334 15.12 -4.73 -54.19
CA ALA A 334 15.56 -5.39 -52.96
C ALA A 334 16.09 -4.39 -51.91
N ALA A 335 16.80 -3.34 -52.34
CA ALA A 335 17.24 -2.28 -51.43
C ALA A 335 16.06 -1.47 -50.84
N LEU A 336 15.03 -1.21 -51.65
CA LEU A 336 13.80 -0.54 -51.22
C LEU A 336 12.96 -1.42 -50.29
N ASP A 337 12.88 -2.71 -50.54
CA ASP A 337 12.16 -3.67 -49.69
C ASP A 337 12.87 -3.83 -48.33
N MET A 338 14.20 -3.94 -48.32
CA MET A 338 15.00 -3.93 -47.09
C MET A 338 14.84 -2.61 -46.30
N GLU A 339 14.75 -1.47 -46.99
CA GLU A 339 14.49 -0.17 -46.36
C GLU A 339 13.06 -0.10 -45.80
N ALA A 340 12.07 -0.64 -46.50
CA ALA A 340 10.69 -0.69 -46.04
C ALA A 340 10.51 -1.57 -44.79
N GLU A 341 11.14 -2.75 -44.76
CA GLU A 341 11.15 -3.64 -43.60
C GLU A 341 11.86 -2.98 -42.40
N ALA A 342 13.03 -2.37 -42.62
CA ALA A 342 13.76 -1.65 -41.58
C ALA A 342 12.99 -0.42 -41.05
N VAL A 343 12.19 0.25 -41.89
CA VAL A 343 11.32 1.35 -41.47
C VAL A 343 10.14 0.84 -40.64
N GLY A 344 9.57 -0.32 -40.98
CA GLY A 344 8.48 -0.96 -40.23
C GLY A 344 8.92 -1.49 -38.86
N GLU A 345 10.07 -2.16 -38.78
CA GLU A 345 10.64 -2.59 -37.49
C GLU A 345 10.89 -1.37 -36.59
N ARG A 346 11.46 -0.29 -37.16
CA ARG A 346 11.75 0.95 -36.44
C ARG A 346 10.52 1.71 -35.96
N SER A 347 9.42 1.69 -36.70
CA SER A 347 8.18 2.33 -36.24
C SER A 347 7.67 1.65 -34.97
N THR A 348 7.72 0.32 -34.92
CA THR A 348 7.29 -0.44 -33.73
C THR A 348 8.21 -0.21 -32.52
N GLU A 349 9.53 -0.14 -32.73
CA GLU A 349 10.49 0.20 -31.68
C GLU A 349 10.32 1.63 -31.16
N CYS A 350 10.06 2.59 -32.06
CA CYS A 350 9.81 3.99 -31.67
C CYS A 350 8.49 4.15 -30.93
N GLU A 351 7.44 3.41 -31.31
CA GLU A 351 6.14 3.41 -30.64
C GLU A 351 6.21 2.85 -29.21
N ASN A 352 7.12 1.90 -28.97
CA ASN A 352 7.33 1.29 -27.64
C ASN A 352 8.31 2.07 -26.76
N ASN A 353 9.03 3.06 -27.32
CA ASN A 353 9.99 3.85 -26.58
C ASN A 353 9.30 4.99 -25.81
N GLN A 354 9.23 4.85 -24.48
CA GLN A 354 8.49 5.79 -23.65
C GLN A 354 9.18 7.15 -23.53
N THR A 355 10.51 7.16 -23.60
CA THR A 355 11.33 8.37 -23.66
C THR A 355 11.00 9.20 -24.90
N LEU A 356 10.88 8.55 -26.06
CA LEU A 356 10.46 9.24 -27.30
C LEU A 356 8.99 9.67 -27.24
N GLY A 357 8.12 8.85 -26.68
CA GLY A 357 6.72 9.19 -26.45
C GLY A 357 6.57 10.46 -25.61
N LEU A 358 7.31 10.58 -24.50
CA LEU A 358 7.27 11.77 -23.66
C LEU A 358 7.79 13.01 -24.38
N LEU A 359 8.84 12.89 -25.20
CA LEU A 359 9.32 13.98 -26.06
C LEU A 359 8.22 14.46 -27.02
N THR A 360 7.46 13.54 -27.65
CA THR A 360 6.31 13.94 -28.48
C THR A 360 5.22 14.67 -27.68
N GLY A 361 5.02 14.28 -26.41
CA GLY A 361 4.14 14.96 -25.47
C GLY A 361 4.56 16.41 -25.23
N PHE A 362 5.83 16.67 -24.91
CA PHE A 362 6.35 18.03 -24.71
C PHE A 362 6.16 18.93 -25.94
N LEU A 363 6.44 18.39 -27.13
CA LEU A 363 6.23 19.10 -28.39
C LEU A 363 4.76 19.43 -28.62
N ALA A 364 3.83 18.55 -28.26
CA ALA A 364 2.41 18.78 -28.40
C ALA A 364 1.86 19.87 -27.45
N VAL A 365 2.48 20.04 -26.28
CA VAL A 365 2.11 21.08 -25.29
C VAL A 365 2.89 22.39 -25.52
N ASN A 366 3.72 22.46 -26.57
CA ASN A 366 4.62 23.57 -26.91
C ASN A 366 5.63 23.91 -25.80
N ASP A 367 6.06 22.91 -25.03
CA ASP A 367 7.10 23.08 -24.03
C ASP A 367 8.49 22.80 -24.62
N TRP A 368 9.05 23.84 -25.23
CA TRP A 368 10.35 23.76 -25.89
C TRP A 368 11.50 23.65 -24.90
N TYR A 369 11.36 24.24 -23.71
CA TYR A 369 12.44 24.24 -22.72
C TYR A 369 12.69 22.82 -22.20
N HIS A 370 11.65 22.15 -21.70
CA HIS A 370 11.80 20.79 -21.21
C HIS A 370 12.12 19.81 -22.35
N ALA A 371 11.59 20.00 -23.56
CA ALA A 371 11.98 19.20 -24.72
C ALA A 371 13.48 19.33 -25.05
N ILE A 372 14.03 20.54 -25.02
CA ILE A 372 15.47 20.78 -25.26
C ILE A 372 16.32 20.22 -24.13
N CYS A 373 15.92 20.44 -22.87
CA CYS A 373 16.61 19.86 -21.72
C CYS A 373 16.64 18.33 -21.81
N TYR A 374 15.51 17.70 -22.16
CA TYR A 374 15.40 16.26 -22.36
C TYR A 374 16.31 15.75 -23.48
N LEU A 375 16.39 16.48 -24.60
CA LEU A 375 17.28 16.19 -25.72
C LEU A 375 18.78 16.39 -25.41
N SER A 376 19.10 17.21 -24.40
CA SER A 376 20.47 17.52 -23.99
C SER A 376 21.02 16.56 -22.93
N VAL A 377 20.16 16.01 -22.06
CA VAL A 377 20.53 15.10 -20.97
C VAL A 377 20.68 13.68 -21.51
N SER A 378 19.71 13.23 -22.29
CA SER A 378 19.84 11.96 -22.99
C SER A 378 20.78 12.17 -24.19
N HIS A 379 21.63 11.21 -24.55
CA HIS A 379 22.38 11.21 -25.82
C HIS A 379 21.44 11.02 -27.05
N LEU A 380 20.25 11.63 -27.00
CA LEU A 380 19.18 11.67 -27.99
C LEU A 380 19.44 12.67 -29.12
N TYR A 381 20.53 13.44 -29.09
CA TYR A 381 20.95 14.29 -30.21
C TYR A 381 21.00 13.50 -31.53
N ILE A 382 21.28 12.20 -31.43
CA ILE A 382 21.36 11.29 -32.57
C ILE A 382 19.98 10.75 -32.98
N LEU A 383 19.04 10.63 -32.03
CA LEU A 383 17.61 10.36 -32.28
C LEU A 383 16.88 11.56 -32.90
N LEU A 384 17.46 12.76 -32.88
CA LEU A 384 16.92 13.94 -33.56
C LEU A 384 16.99 13.82 -35.10
N ASN A 385 18.03 13.14 -35.62
CA ASN A 385 18.07 12.74 -37.04
C ASN A 385 17.02 11.66 -37.35
N ILE A 386 16.62 10.86 -36.36
CA ILE A 386 15.55 9.87 -36.47
C ILE A 386 14.17 10.56 -36.43
N PHE A 387 13.99 11.53 -35.55
CA PHE A 387 12.78 12.36 -35.43
C PHE A 387 12.51 13.18 -36.69
N LYS A 388 13.55 13.66 -37.40
CA LYS A 388 13.42 14.28 -38.73
C LYS A 388 12.72 13.37 -39.75
N SER A 389 13.06 12.08 -39.77
CA SER A 389 12.41 11.09 -40.66
C SER A 389 10.99 10.69 -40.22
N VAL A 390 10.70 10.63 -38.92
CA VAL A 390 9.37 10.24 -38.41
C VAL A 390 8.37 11.40 -38.49
N ILE A 391 8.79 12.64 -38.20
CA ILE A 391 7.92 13.82 -38.38
C ILE A 391 7.65 14.11 -39.86
N ALA A 392 8.60 13.83 -40.75
CA ALA A 392 8.36 13.91 -42.20
C ALA A 392 7.25 12.95 -42.66
N CYS A 393 7.06 11.81 -41.98
CA CYS A 393 6.00 10.85 -42.27
C CYS A 393 4.65 11.17 -41.59
N SER A 394 4.63 11.83 -40.43
CA SER A 394 3.40 12.03 -39.65
C SER A 394 2.65 13.34 -39.91
N GLY A 395 3.20 14.25 -40.75
CA GLY A 395 2.47 15.40 -41.32
C GLY A 395 1.93 16.47 -40.35
N SER A 396 2.07 16.27 -39.04
CA SER A 396 1.27 17.00 -38.03
C SER A 396 2.02 18.10 -37.26
N LEU A 397 3.33 18.30 -37.50
CA LEU A 397 4.09 19.40 -36.91
C LEU A 397 4.31 20.52 -37.94
N LYS A 398 3.95 21.75 -37.56
CA LYS A 398 4.12 22.96 -38.39
C LYS A 398 5.58 23.07 -38.86
N LYS A 399 5.81 23.37 -40.15
CA LYS A 399 7.13 23.56 -40.76
C LYS A 399 8.11 24.43 -39.97
N GLN A 400 7.61 25.41 -39.19
CA GLN A 400 8.43 26.28 -38.34
C GLN A 400 9.12 25.54 -37.19
N SER A 401 8.48 24.53 -36.62
CA SER A 401 9.00 23.76 -35.47
C SER A 401 10.16 22.85 -35.89
N LEU A 402 10.12 22.32 -37.11
CA LEU A 402 11.22 21.56 -37.72
C LEU A 402 12.44 22.45 -38.00
N LEU A 403 12.21 23.69 -38.45
CA LEU A 403 13.25 24.65 -38.78
C LEU A 403 14.05 25.07 -37.53
N HIS A 404 13.36 25.31 -36.41
CA HIS A 404 14.00 25.70 -35.16
C HIS A 404 14.86 24.58 -34.56
N MET A 405 14.37 23.33 -34.61
CA MET A 405 15.12 22.14 -34.20
C MET A 405 16.34 21.88 -35.11
N THR A 406 16.22 22.16 -36.41
CA THR A 406 17.32 21.99 -37.38
C THR A 406 18.41 23.03 -37.20
N LEU A 407 18.03 24.30 -37.00
CA LEU A 407 18.98 25.39 -36.74
C LEU A 407 19.74 25.23 -35.41
N PHE A 408 19.11 24.65 -34.40
CA PHE A 408 19.77 24.36 -33.12
C PHE A 408 20.70 23.14 -33.21
N ALA A 409 20.29 22.11 -33.96
CA ALA A 409 21.15 20.96 -34.28
C ALA A 409 22.45 21.36 -35.00
N GLU A 410 22.37 22.32 -35.92
CA GLU A 410 23.53 22.89 -36.62
C GLU A 410 24.41 23.79 -35.74
N HIS A 411 23.88 24.34 -34.64
CA HIS A 411 24.61 25.27 -33.78
C HIS A 411 25.44 24.59 -32.67
N ILE A 412 25.19 23.31 -32.41
CA ILE A 412 25.88 22.48 -31.38
C ILE A 412 26.85 21.46 -32.04
N SER A 413 26.72 21.22 -33.35
CA SER A 413 27.79 20.62 -34.17
C SER A 413 28.92 21.61 -34.39
#